data_AF-A0A7Y7HB35-F1
#
_entry.id   AF-A0A7Y7HB35-F1
#
_cell.length_a   1.000
_cell.length_b   1.000
_cell.length_c   1.000
_cell.angle_alpha   90.00
_cell.angle_beta   90.00
_cell.angle_gamma   90.00
#
_symmetry.space_group_name_H-M   'P 1'
#
loop_
_entity.id
_entity.type
_entity.pdbx_description
1 polymer ?
#
loop_
_entity_poly.entity_id
_entity_poly.type
_entity_poly.pdbx_seq_one_letter_code
_entity_poly.pdbx_strand_id
1 'polypeptide(L)'
;MEQLTNDKLFRSVRELIEKSRSEVVRNVNTVMTYTYYHIGEMIVNEEQAGSQRAAYTETIVKDLSQALTREYGKGYSHRNLDYFKRFYLLYQEQIPQSLIAFSGLFKLSWTHYIQLMKIADPGEREFYEQQSVTNNWSVRELQRQYNSSLFERLALSRDKKCVPDGAEAGQTS
;
A
#
# COMPACT_ATOMS: atom_id res chain seq x y z
N MET A 1 49.94 3.92 -0.79
CA MET A 1 48.74 3.96 -1.66
C MET A 1 47.97 2.63 -1.70
N GLU A 2 48.55 1.47 -1.34
CA GLU A 2 47.86 0.16 -1.38
C GLU A 2 46.68 -0.01 -0.41
N GLN A 3 46.68 0.59 0.78
CA GLN A 3 45.55 0.49 1.72
C GLN A 3 44.28 1.22 1.26
N LEU A 4 44.39 2.32 0.51
CA LEU A 4 43.24 3.08 0.02
C LEU A 4 42.50 2.36 -1.11
N THR A 5 43.21 1.58 -1.93
CA THR A 5 42.62 0.81 -3.04
C THR A 5 41.80 -0.36 -2.52
N ASN A 6 42.27 -1.02 -1.46
CA ASN A 6 41.54 -2.10 -0.78
C ASN A 6 40.25 -1.56 -0.13
N ASP A 7 40.32 -0.40 0.53
CA ASP A 7 39.14 0.25 1.12
C ASP A 7 38.12 0.72 0.05
N LYS A 8 38.57 1.28 -1.08
CA LYS A 8 37.68 1.62 -2.20
C LYS A 8 37.01 0.40 -2.80
N LEU A 9 37.78 -0.66 -3.10
CA LEU A 9 37.24 -1.91 -3.65
C LEU A 9 36.23 -2.55 -2.67
N PHE A 10 36.57 -2.61 -1.38
CA PHE A 10 35.69 -3.13 -0.34
C PHE A 10 34.37 -2.35 -0.26
N ARG A 11 34.42 -1.01 -0.27
CA ARG A 11 33.22 -0.16 -0.28
C ARG A 11 32.35 -0.41 -1.51
N SER A 12 32.94 -0.46 -2.71
CA SER A 12 32.19 -0.73 -3.94
C SER A 12 31.55 -2.12 -3.95
N VAL A 13 32.25 -3.15 -3.48
CA VAL A 13 31.69 -4.51 -3.36
C VAL A 13 30.56 -4.54 -2.32
N ARG A 14 30.74 -3.88 -1.18
CA ARG A 14 29.69 -3.76 -0.15
C ARG A 14 28.46 -3.05 -0.68
N GLU A 15 28.62 -1.92 -1.37
CA GLU A 15 27.53 -1.17 -2.00
C GLU A 15 26.76 -2.02 -3.02
N LEU A 16 27.48 -2.80 -3.84
CA LEU A 16 26.86 -3.72 -4.80
C LEU A 16 26.03 -4.81 -4.11
N ILE A 17 26.54 -5.39 -3.01
CA ILE A 17 25.83 -6.40 -2.22
C ILE A 17 24.56 -5.81 -1.60
N GLU A 18 24.66 -4.64 -0.96
CA GLU A 18 23.52 -3.99 -0.31
C GLU A 18 22.45 -3.54 -1.33
N LYS A 19 22.88 -3.04 -2.50
CA LYS A 19 21.97 -2.73 -3.61
C LYS A 19 21.25 -3.99 -4.10
N SER A 20 21.99 -5.08 -4.31
CA SER A 20 21.42 -6.34 -4.81
C SER A 20 20.40 -6.93 -3.82
N ARG A 21 20.70 -6.91 -2.51
CA ARG A 21 19.77 -7.32 -1.46
C ARG A 21 18.49 -6.47 -1.45
N SER A 22 18.65 -5.15 -1.59
CA SER A 22 17.53 -4.22 -1.61
C SER A 22 16.61 -4.45 -2.81
N GLU A 23 17.18 -4.70 -4.00
CA GLU A 23 16.42 -5.02 -5.21
C GLU A 23 15.66 -6.34 -5.10
N VAL A 24 16.27 -7.38 -4.52
CA VAL A 24 15.60 -8.67 -4.27
C VAL A 24 14.38 -8.47 -3.36
N VAL A 25 14.55 -7.76 -2.25
CA VAL A 25 13.44 -7.48 -1.31
C VAL A 25 12.33 -6.68 -1.99
N ARG A 26 12.70 -5.67 -2.79
CA ARG A 26 11.73 -4.86 -3.54
C ARG A 26 10.93 -5.71 -4.52
N ASN A 27 11.60 -6.54 -5.32
CA ASN A 27 10.95 -7.39 -6.30
C ASN A 27 9.99 -8.40 -5.63
N VAL A 28 10.44 -9.03 -4.54
CA VAL A 28 9.57 -9.93 -3.73
C VAL A 28 8.34 -9.17 -3.22
N ASN A 29 8.52 -7.98 -2.63
CA ASN A 29 7.39 -7.18 -2.14
C ASN A 29 6.39 -6.84 -3.24
N THR A 30 6.89 -6.48 -4.43
CA THR A 30 6.07 -6.21 -5.60
C THR A 30 5.27 -7.45 -5.98
N VAL A 31 5.94 -8.57 -6.27
CA VAL A 31 5.29 -9.82 -6.68
C VAL A 31 4.24 -10.27 -5.66
N MET A 32 4.59 -10.26 -4.37
CA MET A 32 3.66 -10.65 -3.31
C MET A 32 2.41 -9.77 -3.26
N THR A 33 2.56 -8.45 -3.41
CA THR A 33 1.42 -7.52 -3.40
C THR A 33 0.48 -7.79 -4.56
N TYR A 34 1.00 -8.06 -5.75
CA TYR A 34 0.20 -8.48 -6.90
C TYR A 34 -0.49 -9.82 -6.67
N THR A 35 0.23 -10.81 -6.15
CA THR A 35 -0.36 -12.12 -5.82
C THR A 35 -1.55 -11.95 -4.88
N TYR A 36 -1.41 -11.13 -3.84
CA TYR A 36 -2.48 -10.84 -2.89
C TYR A 36 -3.67 -10.12 -3.53
N TYR A 37 -3.42 -9.19 -4.44
CA TYR A 37 -4.49 -8.54 -5.22
C TYR A 37 -5.31 -9.57 -6.02
N HIS A 38 -4.64 -10.46 -6.77
CA HIS A 38 -5.32 -11.47 -7.59
C HIS A 38 -6.00 -12.55 -6.77
N ILE A 39 -5.46 -12.92 -5.61
CA ILE A 39 -6.19 -13.80 -4.68
C ILE A 39 -7.50 -13.12 -4.25
N GLY A 40 -7.47 -11.80 -3.98
CA GLY A 40 -8.67 -11.02 -3.68
C GLY A 40 -9.70 -11.03 -4.82
N GLU A 41 -9.24 -10.82 -6.06
CA GLU A 41 -10.06 -10.92 -7.27
C GLU A 41 -10.74 -12.28 -7.40
N MET A 42 -9.98 -13.36 -7.25
CA MET A 42 -10.50 -14.74 -7.33
C MET A 42 -11.56 -15.00 -6.27
N ILE A 43 -11.34 -14.55 -5.03
CA ILE A 43 -12.31 -14.70 -3.94
C ILE A 43 -13.61 -13.95 -4.28
N VAL A 44 -13.51 -12.70 -4.73
CA VAL A 44 -14.71 -11.89 -5.05
C VAL A 44 -15.49 -12.49 -6.22
N ASN A 45 -14.80 -12.95 -7.26
CA ASN A 45 -15.45 -13.58 -8.41
C ASN A 45 -16.19 -14.87 -8.02
N GLU A 46 -15.59 -15.70 -7.16
CA GLU A 46 -16.22 -16.92 -6.64
C GLU A 46 -17.46 -16.59 -5.78
N GLU A 47 -17.36 -15.59 -4.89
CA GLU A 47 -18.48 -15.13 -4.07
C GLU A 47 -19.66 -14.62 -4.92
N GLN A 48 -19.38 -13.96 -6.04
CA GLN A 48 -20.41 -13.44 -6.96
C GLN A 48 -21.07 -14.54 -7.81
N ALA A 49 -20.31 -15.56 -8.23
CA ALA A 49 -20.84 -16.71 -8.96
C ALA A 49 -21.74 -17.59 -8.06
N GLY A 50 -21.40 -17.69 -6.78
CA GLY A 50 -22.09 -18.47 -5.75
C GLY A 50 -23.34 -17.82 -5.15
N SER A 51 -24.32 -17.38 -5.96
CA SER A 51 -25.70 -17.05 -5.52
C SER A 51 -25.86 -16.39 -4.13
N GLN A 52 -25.35 -15.17 -3.90
CA GLN A 52 -25.66 -14.22 -2.78
C GLN A 52 -26.14 -14.77 -1.41
N ARG A 53 -25.68 -15.95 -0.97
CA ARG A 53 -26.00 -16.48 0.37
C ARG A 53 -24.80 -16.20 1.25
N ALA A 54 -24.93 -15.25 2.17
CA ALA A 54 -23.86 -14.87 3.11
C ALA A 54 -23.24 -16.08 3.85
N ALA A 55 -24.04 -17.12 4.14
CA ALA A 55 -23.57 -18.38 4.72
C ALA A 55 -22.60 -19.16 3.83
N TYR A 56 -22.75 -19.07 2.50
CA TYR A 56 -21.85 -19.71 1.53
C TYR A 56 -20.51 -18.97 1.45
N THR A 57 -20.56 -17.63 1.38
CA THR A 57 -19.39 -16.74 1.37
C THR A 57 -18.47 -16.94 2.58
N GLU A 58 -19.05 -16.98 3.79
CA GLU A 58 -18.26 -17.18 5.02
C GLU A 58 -17.58 -18.55 5.06
N THR A 59 -18.20 -19.56 4.43
CA THR A 59 -17.67 -20.92 4.35
C THR A 59 -16.49 -21.00 3.38
N ILE A 60 -16.57 -20.33 2.21
CA ILE A 60 -15.49 -20.34 1.20
C ILE A 60 -14.17 -19.81 1.79
N VAL A 61 -14.19 -18.60 2.38
CA VAL A 61 -12.96 -17.97 2.89
C VAL A 61 -12.36 -18.79 4.03
N LYS A 62 -13.20 -19.41 4.85
CA LYS A 62 -12.77 -20.30 5.93
C LYS A 62 -12.08 -21.56 5.38
N ASP A 63 -12.69 -22.23 4.42
CA ASP A 63 -12.16 -23.47 3.84
C ASP A 63 -10.89 -23.20 3.03
N LEU A 64 -10.88 -22.13 2.25
CA LEU A 64 -9.71 -21.67 1.50
C LEU A 64 -8.54 -21.34 2.45
N SER A 65 -8.82 -20.67 3.57
CA SER A 65 -7.80 -20.38 4.58
C SER A 65 -7.19 -21.66 5.17
N GLN A 66 -8.01 -22.65 5.49
CA GLN A 66 -7.53 -23.92 6.03
C GLN A 66 -6.66 -24.67 5.01
N ALA A 67 -7.11 -24.76 3.77
CA ALA A 67 -6.38 -25.42 2.69
C ALA A 67 -5.04 -24.73 2.42
N LEU A 68 -5.03 -23.41 2.19
CA LEU A 68 -3.82 -22.65 1.90
C LEU A 68 -2.85 -22.62 3.09
N THR A 69 -3.36 -22.53 4.32
CA THR A 69 -2.50 -22.58 5.51
C THR A 69 -1.85 -23.96 5.67
N ARG A 70 -2.54 -25.04 5.29
CA ARG A 70 -1.99 -26.40 5.32
C ARG A 70 -0.91 -26.60 4.26
N GLU A 71 -1.08 -26.04 3.07
CA GLU A 71 -0.18 -26.23 1.93
C GLU A 71 1.02 -25.27 1.95
N TYR A 72 0.79 -23.99 2.25
CA TYR A 72 1.79 -22.91 2.16
C TYR A 72 2.21 -22.33 3.51
N GLY A 73 1.53 -22.68 4.61
CA GLY A 73 1.87 -22.24 5.95
C GLY A 73 1.34 -20.84 6.31
N LYS A 74 2.13 -20.08 7.07
CA LYS A 74 1.74 -18.77 7.59
C LYS A 74 1.54 -17.78 6.44
N GLY A 75 0.53 -16.90 6.57
CA GLY A 75 0.23 -15.86 5.57
C GLY A 75 -1.15 -15.98 4.95
N TYR A 76 -1.83 -17.12 5.11
CA TYR A 76 -3.15 -17.41 4.52
C TYR A 76 -4.24 -17.64 5.57
N SER A 77 -4.11 -17.01 6.74
CA SER A 77 -5.19 -16.99 7.74
C SER A 77 -6.43 -16.31 7.17
N HIS A 78 -7.61 -16.63 7.71
CA HIS A 78 -8.89 -16.03 7.32
C HIS A 78 -8.82 -14.49 7.22
N ARG A 79 -8.27 -13.84 8.25
CA ARG A 79 -8.04 -12.38 8.27
C ARG A 79 -7.19 -11.87 7.11
N ASN A 80 -6.18 -12.63 6.67
CA ASN A 80 -5.35 -12.22 5.54
C ASN A 80 -6.10 -12.35 4.22
N LEU A 81 -6.93 -13.39 4.07
CA LEU A 81 -7.80 -13.53 2.89
C LEU A 81 -8.84 -12.39 2.85
N ASP A 82 -9.38 -11.97 4.00
CA ASP A 82 -10.23 -10.77 4.06
C ASP A 82 -9.47 -9.50 3.65
N TYR A 83 -8.21 -9.36 4.04
CA TYR A 83 -7.38 -8.25 3.57
C TYR A 83 -7.14 -8.32 2.06
N PHE A 84 -6.92 -9.50 1.48
CA PHE A 84 -6.75 -9.68 0.04
C PHE A 84 -8.02 -9.27 -0.71
N LYS A 85 -9.18 -9.74 -0.24
CA LYS A 85 -10.50 -9.34 -0.77
C LYS A 85 -10.70 -7.83 -0.70
N ARG A 86 -10.48 -7.23 0.48
CA ARG A 86 -10.61 -5.78 0.67
C ARG A 86 -9.66 -5.01 -0.23
N PHE A 87 -8.44 -5.51 -0.41
CA PHE A 87 -7.44 -4.87 -1.26
C PHE A 87 -7.91 -4.81 -2.71
N TYR A 88 -8.40 -5.93 -3.25
CA TYR A 88 -9.00 -5.96 -4.58
C TYR A 88 -10.16 -4.96 -4.69
N LEU A 89 -11.13 -5.03 -3.78
CA LEU A 89 -12.31 -4.16 -3.84
C LEU A 89 -12.00 -2.65 -3.81
N LEU A 90 -10.95 -2.25 -3.08
CA LEU A 90 -10.54 -0.85 -2.96
C LEU A 90 -9.71 -0.34 -4.14
N TYR A 91 -9.01 -1.21 -4.86
CA TYR A 91 -8.05 -0.84 -5.91
C TYR A 91 -8.46 -1.30 -7.33
N GLN A 92 -9.54 -2.08 -7.47
CA GLN A 92 -10.01 -2.61 -8.76
C GLN A 92 -10.29 -1.54 -9.83
N GLU A 93 -10.73 -0.34 -9.43
CA GLU A 93 -10.99 0.76 -10.37
C GLU A 93 -9.72 1.49 -10.83
N GLN A 94 -8.62 1.31 -10.11
CA GLN A 94 -7.35 2.01 -10.35
C GLN A 94 -6.38 1.19 -11.23
N ILE A 95 -6.70 -0.09 -11.47
CA ILE A 95 -5.78 -1.03 -12.11
C ILE A 95 -6.35 -1.45 -13.47
N PRO A 96 -5.64 -1.15 -14.58
CA PRO A 96 -6.00 -1.69 -15.89
C PRO A 96 -5.98 -3.22 -15.85
N GLN A 97 -7.01 -3.84 -16.44
CA GLN A 97 -7.26 -5.29 -16.39
C GLN A 97 -6.17 -6.15 -17.10
N SER A 98 -5.11 -5.54 -17.63
CA SER A 98 -4.02 -6.26 -18.30
C SER A 98 -2.98 -6.76 -17.30
N LEU A 99 -2.98 -8.07 -17.08
CA LEU A 99 -2.11 -8.85 -16.17
C LEU A 99 -0.58 -8.69 -16.39
N ILE A 100 -0.11 -7.91 -17.37
CA ILE A 100 1.24 -8.07 -17.94
C ILE A 100 2.19 -6.91 -17.57
N ALA A 101 1.69 -5.78 -17.07
CA ALA A 101 2.55 -4.71 -16.58
C ALA A 101 2.97 -4.96 -15.11
N PHE A 102 3.74 -6.02 -14.87
CA PHE A 102 4.29 -6.40 -13.54
C PHE A 102 5.07 -5.28 -12.84
N SER A 103 5.54 -4.28 -13.59
CA SER A 103 6.33 -3.18 -13.08
C SER A 103 5.53 -1.87 -13.09
N GLY A 104 4.90 -1.52 -11.97
CA GLY A 104 4.59 -0.11 -11.69
C GLY A 104 3.21 0.22 -11.13
N LEU A 105 2.29 -0.75 -11.04
CA LEU A 105 0.96 -0.52 -10.45
C LEU A 105 1.09 -0.37 -8.93
N PHE A 106 1.73 -1.35 -8.28
CA PHE A 106 1.98 -1.30 -6.84
C PHE A 106 3.41 -0.89 -6.54
N LYS A 107 3.57 0.29 -5.95
CA LYS A 107 4.89 0.87 -5.65
C LYS A 107 5.34 0.67 -4.20
N LEU A 108 4.42 0.29 -3.32
CA LEU A 108 4.65 0.06 -1.89
C LEU A 108 4.59 -1.44 -1.56
N SER A 109 5.11 -1.82 -0.39
CA SER A 109 4.97 -3.19 0.12
C SER A 109 3.56 -3.47 0.63
N TRP A 110 3.17 -4.76 0.68
CA TRP A 110 1.90 -5.21 1.27
C TRP A 110 1.56 -4.59 2.65
N THR A 111 2.56 -4.44 3.51
CA THR A 111 2.39 -3.84 4.84
C THR A 111 1.99 -2.37 4.81
N HIS A 112 2.37 -1.61 3.78
CA HIS A 112 1.85 -0.25 3.57
C HIS A 112 0.38 -0.30 3.17
N TYR A 113 0.01 -1.17 2.23
CA TYR A 113 -1.39 -1.31 1.81
C TYR A 113 -2.30 -1.75 2.95
N ILE A 114 -1.84 -2.61 3.87
CA ILE A 114 -2.61 -2.90 5.10
C ILE A 114 -2.92 -1.63 5.91
N GLN A 115 -2.00 -0.66 5.99
CA GLN A 115 -2.29 0.61 6.68
C GLN A 115 -3.20 1.50 5.85
N LEU A 116 -2.92 1.65 4.55
CA LEU A 116 -3.71 2.49 3.65
C LEU A 116 -5.17 2.02 3.56
N MET A 117 -5.41 0.71 3.56
CA MET A 117 -6.76 0.15 3.54
C MET A 117 -7.59 0.57 4.75
N LYS A 118 -6.98 0.91 5.90
CA LYS A 118 -7.69 1.37 7.10
C LYS A 118 -8.26 2.78 6.94
N ILE A 119 -7.71 3.57 6.03
CA ILE A 119 -8.16 4.92 5.72
C ILE A 119 -9.46 4.82 4.92
N ALA A 120 -10.54 5.37 5.45
CA ALA A 120 -11.86 5.29 4.83
C ALA A 120 -11.98 6.22 3.62
N ASP A 121 -11.48 7.44 3.74
CA ASP A 121 -11.53 8.44 2.68
C ASP A 121 -10.58 8.09 1.51
N PRO A 122 -11.08 7.95 0.27
CA PRO A 122 -10.24 7.63 -0.88
C PRO A 122 -9.18 8.70 -1.18
N GLY A 123 -9.50 9.99 -0.99
CA GLY A 123 -8.58 11.10 -1.27
C GLY A 123 -7.42 11.15 -0.28
N GLU A 124 -7.72 10.95 1.01
CA GLU A 124 -6.72 10.82 2.07
C GLU A 124 -5.82 9.61 1.81
N ARG A 125 -6.41 8.47 1.42
CA ARG A 125 -5.65 7.24 1.11
C ARG A 125 -4.67 7.47 -0.04
N GLU A 126 -5.15 8.03 -1.15
CA GLU A 126 -4.32 8.32 -2.32
C GLU A 126 -3.20 9.30 -1.96
N PHE A 127 -3.52 10.34 -1.18
CA PHE A 127 -2.53 11.31 -0.70
C PHE A 127 -1.39 10.62 0.06
N TYR A 128 -1.70 9.80 1.07
CA TYR A 128 -0.66 9.12 1.86
C TYR A 128 0.11 8.08 1.04
N GLU A 129 -0.54 7.42 0.08
CA GLU A 129 0.12 6.52 -0.85
C GLU A 129 1.16 7.26 -1.70
N GLN A 130 0.77 8.35 -2.34
CA GLN A 130 1.65 9.18 -3.16
C GLN A 130 2.80 9.81 -2.35
N GLN A 131 2.51 10.29 -1.14
CA GLN A 131 3.55 10.84 -0.25
C GLN A 131 4.52 9.75 0.21
N SER A 132 4.04 8.53 0.48
CA SER A 132 4.89 7.42 0.88
C SER A 132 5.86 7.01 -0.24
N VAL A 133 5.38 6.98 -1.49
CA VAL A 133 6.21 6.71 -2.67
C VAL A 133 7.22 7.83 -2.90
N THR A 134 6.77 9.09 -2.89
CA THR A 134 7.62 10.26 -3.18
C THR A 134 8.74 10.44 -2.16
N ASN A 135 8.44 10.25 -0.87
CA ASN A 135 9.38 10.49 0.22
C ASN A 135 10.04 9.20 0.74
N ASN A 136 9.80 8.06 0.11
CA ASN A 136 10.26 6.74 0.55
C ASN A 136 9.95 6.48 2.04
N TRP A 137 8.73 6.80 2.47
CA TRP A 137 8.34 6.57 3.86
C TRP A 137 8.32 5.08 4.18
N SER A 138 8.87 4.73 5.34
CA SER A 138 8.63 3.42 5.93
C SER A 138 7.20 3.33 6.47
N VAL A 139 6.70 2.12 6.71
CA VAL A 139 5.38 1.89 7.34
C VAL A 139 5.24 2.68 8.66
N ARG A 140 6.33 2.81 9.42
CA ARG A 140 6.33 3.58 10.68
C ARG A 140 6.17 5.08 10.43
N GLU A 141 6.83 5.60 9.40
CA GLU A 141 6.73 7.02 9.05
C GLU A 141 5.35 7.33 8.46
N LEU A 142 4.82 6.47 7.59
CA LEU A 142 3.44 6.55 7.12
C LEU A 142 2.46 6.64 8.31
N GLN A 143 2.59 5.73 9.28
CA GLN A 143 1.73 5.73 10.46
C GLN A 143 1.89 7.01 11.29
N ARG A 144 3.12 7.50 11.44
CA ARG A 144 3.41 8.75 12.17
C ARG A 144 2.79 9.96 11.48
N GLN A 145 2.91 10.06 10.16
CA GLN A 145 2.34 11.16 9.38
C GLN A 145 0.82 11.12 9.40
N TYR A 146 0.23 9.92 9.26
CA TYR A 146 -1.20 9.70 9.43
C TYR A 146 -1.70 10.16 10.81
N ASN A 147 -1.04 9.74 11.88
CA ASN A 147 -1.39 10.14 13.25
C ASN A 147 -1.21 11.64 13.51
N SER A 148 -0.45 12.35 12.67
CA SER A 148 -0.28 13.81 12.76
C SER A 148 -1.32 14.61 11.95
N SER A 149 -2.31 13.92 11.37
CA SER A 149 -3.36 14.49 10.53
C SER A 149 -2.79 15.42 9.45
N LEU A 150 -1.71 14.99 8.78
CA LEU A 150 -1.02 15.79 7.77
C LEU A 150 -1.98 16.21 6.64
N PHE A 151 -2.83 15.29 6.20
CA PHE A 151 -3.85 15.54 5.17
C PHE A 151 -4.78 16.70 5.56
N GLU A 152 -5.42 16.61 6.73
CA GLU A 152 -6.31 17.66 7.25
C GLU A 152 -5.63 19.02 7.36
N ARG A 153 -4.38 19.05 7.85
CA ARG A 153 -3.62 20.31 7.95
C ARG A 153 -3.39 20.95 6.58
N LEU A 154 -3.09 20.15 5.58
CA LEU A 154 -2.89 20.65 4.22
C LEU A 154 -4.21 21.07 3.56
N ALA A 155 -5.28 20.31 3.76
CA ALA A 155 -6.62 20.66 3.30
C ALA A 155 -7.07 22.02 3.89
N LEU A 156 -6.97 22.17 5.22
CA LEU A 156 -7.29 23.42 5.92
C LEU A 156 -6.42 24.60 5.47
N SER A 157 -5.13 24.37 5.18
CA SER A 157 -4.23 25.41 4.68
C SER A 157 -4.56 25.84 3.23
N ARG A 158 -5.11 24.93 2.43
CA ARG A 158 -5.51 25.17 1.05
C ARG A 158 -6.79 25.99 0.99
N ASP A 159 -7.73 25.72 1.90
CA ASP A 159 -8.96 26.52 2.08
C ASP A 159 -8.66 27.92 2.64
N LYS A 160 -7.69 28.06 3.54
CA LYS A 160 -7.29 29.36 4.08
C LYS A 160 -6.70 30.32 3.04
N LYS A 161 -6.12 29.80 1.95
CA LYS A 161 -5.65 30.62 0.80
C LYS A 161 -6.79 31.10 -0.11
N CYS A 162 -8.02 30.62 0.09
CA CYS A 162 -9.20 30.99 -0.69
C CYS A 162 -10.14 31.96 0.06
N VAL A 163 -9.79 32.40 1.27
CA VAL A 163 -10.49 33.51 1.93
C VAL A 163 -9.83 34.80 1.43
N PRO A 164 -10.46 35.58 0.52
CA PRO A 164 -9.94 36.89 0.16
C PRO A 164 -9.88 37.74 1.43
N ASP A 165 -8.73 38.37 1.63
CA ASP A 165 -8.45 39.36 2.66
C ASP A 165 -9.45 40.52 2.47
N GLY A 166 -10.59 40.42 3.14
CA GLY A 166 -11.73 41.32 3.02
C GLY A 166 -12.23 41.71 4.41
N ALA A 167 -11.30 42.03 5.31
CA ALA A 167 -11.64 42.40 6.68
C ALA A 167 -10.73 43.51 7.24
N GLU A 168 -10.37 44.53 6.45
CA GLU A 168 -9.91 45.81 7.01
C GLU A 168 -10.34 46.99 6.12
N ALA A 169 -11.47 47.62 6.48
CA ALA A 169 -11.69 49.08 6.33
C ALA A 169 -13.10 49.41 6.87
N GLY A 170 -13.28 49.26 8.18
CA GLY A 170 -14.39 49.84 8.90
C GLY A 170 -13.86 50.50 10.16
N GLN A 171 -13.96 51.83 10.19
CA GLN A 171 -13.76 52.77 11.32
C GLN A 171 -12.53 53.67 11.22
N THR A 172 -12.80 54.92 10.84
CA THR A 172 -12.30 56.19 11.40
C THR A 172 -13.15 57.26 10.71
N SER A 173 -14.21 57.73 11.38
CA SER A 173 -14.27 59.01 12.12
C SER A 173 -13.97 60.22 11.23
#